data_AF-A0A963NL35-F1
#
_entry.id   AF-A0A963NL35-F1
#
_cell.length_a   1.000
_cell.length_b   1.000
_cell.length_c   1.000
_cell.angle_alpha   90.00
_cell.angle_beta   90.00
_cell.angle_gamma   90.00
#
_symmetry.space_group_name_H-M   'P 1'
#
loop_
_entity.id
_entity.type
_entity.pdbx_description
1 polymer ?
#
loop_
_entity_poly.entity_id
_entity_poly.type
_entity_poly.pdbx_seq_one_letter_code
_entity_poly.pdbx_strand_id
1 'polypeptide(L)'
;MESYLFDWANLLLRWVHVITAIAWIGSSFYFVFLDSSLTLPEDAEQKRQGVSGELWAVHGGGFYHPVKFNVAPPQLPKHLHWFFWESYTTWLSGFSLFTVSYLWSASTYLIDKSKMDWAPAEAIAVALAFLVVFWLLYDAICRVFGQKKDGDAIVGA
;
A
#
# COMPACT_ATOMS: atom_id res chain seq x y z
N MET A 1 -16.10 -31.80 6.47
CA MET A 1 -14.72 -31.49 6.92
C MET A 1 -14.09 -30.43 6.01
N GLU A 2 -14.13 -30.58 4.69
CA GLU A 2 -13.59 -29.58 3.74
C GLU A 2 -14.22 -28.18 3.87
N SER A 3 -15.56 -28.08 3.93
CA SER A 3 -16.26 -26.79 4.15
C SER A 3 -15.82 -26.11 5.45
N TYR A 4 -15.64 -26.88 6.53
CA TYR A 4 -15.23 -26.35 7.82
C TYR A 4 -13.80 -25.80 7.79
N LEU A 5 -12.88 -26.51 7.12
CA LEU A 5 -11.51 -26.02 6.92
C LEU A 5 -11.50 -24.76 6.04
N PHE A 6 -12.35 -24.69 5.03
CA PHE A 6 -12.49 -23.53 4.16
C PHE A 6 -13.02 -22.31 4.94
N ASP A 7 -14.01 -22.48 5.80
CA ASP A 7 -14.54 -21.41 6.65
C ASP A 7 -13.47 -20.86 7.61
N TRP A 8 -12.70 -21.74 8.25
CA TRP A 8 -11.56 -21.34 9.07
C TRP A 8 -10.46 -20.65 8.28
N ALA A 9 -10.12 -21.14 7.09
CA ALA A 9 -9.16 -20.49 6.21
C ALA A 9 -9.63 -19.09 5.81
N ASN A 10 -10.92 -18.92 5.50
CA ASN A 10 -11.51 -17.63 5.19
C ASN A 10 -11.43 -16.67 6.39
N LEU A 11 -11.75 -17.15 7.59
CA LEU A 11 -11.65 -16.37 8.82
C LEU A 11 -10.21 -15.93 9.11
N LEU A 12 -9.24 -16.85 9.01
CA LEU A 12 -7.83 -16.55 9.19
C LEU A 12 -7.34 -15.54 8.15
N LEU A 13 -7.73 -15.69 6.89
CA LEU A 13 -7.37 -14.76 5.82
C LEU A 13 -7.91 -13.35 6.09
N ARG A 14 -9.14 -13.23 6.61
CA ARG A 14 -9.70 -11.93 7.04
C ARG A 14 -8.86 -11.30 8.15
N TRP A 15 -8.49 -12.07 9.15
CA TRP A 15 -7.63 -11.57 10.24
C TRP A 15 -6.25 -11.15 9.75
N VAL A 16 -5.62 -11.94 8.87
CA VAL A 16 -4.35 -11.56 8.22
C VAL A 16 -4.50 -10.22 7.49
N HIS A 17 -5.59 -10.04 6.73
CA HIS A 17 -5.83 -8.79 6.02
C HIS A 17 -6.02 -7.60 6.97
N VAL A 18 -6.82 -7.75 8.03
CA VAL A 18 -7.04 -6.69 9.02
C VAL A 18 -5.73 -6.31 9.72
N ILE A 19 -4.91 -7.29 10.13
CA ILE A 19 -3.64 -7.04 10.82
C ILE A 19 -2.65 -6.33 9.89
N THR A 20 -2.51 -6.80 8.65
CA THR A 20 -1.60 -6.19 7.67
C THR A 20 -2.05 -4.78 7.29
N ALA A 21 -3.36 -4.54 7.15
CA ALA A 21 -3.92 -3.21 6.92
C ALA A 21 -3.62 -2.25 8.08
N ILE A 22 -3.76 -2.70 9.33
CA ILE A 22 -3.39 -1.90 10.51
C ILE A 22 -1.89 -1.56 10.49
N ALA A 23 -1.03 -2.51 10.16
CA ALA A 23 0.42 -2.28 10.06
C ALA A 23 0.77 -1.27 8.94
N TRP A 24 0.11 -1.37 7.79
CA TRP A 24 0.33 -0.45 6.66
C TRP A 24 -0.15 0.96 6.95
N ILE A 25 -1.36 1.10 7.52
CA ILE A 25 -1.90 2.41 7.89
C ILE A 25 -1.07 3.02 9.03
N GLY A 26 -0.67 2.21 10.02
CA GLY A 26 0.16 2.64 11.14
C GLY A 26 1.54 3.15 10.70
N SER A 27 2.23 2.42 9.83
CA SER A 27 3.50 2.88 9.24
C SER A 27 3.32 4.16 8.43
N SER A 28 2.22 4.29 7.66
CA SER A 28 1.90 5.51 6.92
C SER A 28 1.75 6.72 7.84
N PHE A 29 0.99 6.60 8.94
CA PHE A 29 0.86 7.68 9.93
C PHE A 29 2.19 8.04 10.58
N TYR A 30 3.03 7.04 10.89
CA TYR A 30 4.36 7.30 11.42
C TYR A 30 5.21 8.13 10.45
N PHE A 31 5.22 7.79 9.15
CA PHE A 31 6.00 8.54 8.16
C PHE A 31 5.43 9.93 7.88
N VAL A 32 4.11 10.11 7.90
CA VAL A 32 3.49 11.44 7.83
C VAL A 32 3.91 12.32 9.01
N PHE A 33 3.88 11.77 10.23
CA PHE A 33 4.36 12.46 11.42
C PHE A 33 5.86 12.79 11.31
N LEU A 34 6.69 11.82 10.93
CA LEU A 34 8.14 11.97 10.78
C LEU A 34 8.44 13.12 9.82
N ASP A 35 7.91 13.06 8.60
CA ASP A 35 8.16 14.04 7.54
C ASP A 35 7.67 15.45 7.91
N SER A 36 6.54 15.55 8.62
CA SER A 36 5.98 16.84 9.06
C SER A 36 6.73 17.45 10.25
N SER A 37 7.55 16.65 10.95
CA SER A 37 8.23 17.06 12.20
C SER A 37 9.74 17.22 12.03
N LEU A 38 10.28 17.04 10.82
CA LEU A 38 11.71 17.23 10.55
C LEU A 38 12.09 18.69 10.74
N THR A 39 13.22 18.92 11.43
CA THR A 39 13.89 20.22 11.49
C THR A 39 15.11 20.22 10.58
N LEU A 40 15.57 21.40 10.19
CA LEU A 40 16.84 21.51 9.47
C LEU A 40 17.98 20.94 10.34
N PRO A 41 18.95 20.20 9.77
CA PRO A 41 20.06 19.67 10.53
C PRO A 41 20.86 20.80 11.16
N GLU A 42 21.30 20.67 12.40
CA GLU A 42 22.22 21.64 13.02
C GLU A 42 23.69 21.34 12.65
N ASP A 43 24.04 20.05 12.61
CA ASP A 43 25.39 19.56 12.40
C ASP A 43 25.95 19.92 11.00
N ALA A 44 27.17 20.45 10.99
CA ALA A 44 27.82 20.91 9.77
C ALA A 44 28.21 19.77 8.83
N GLU A 45 28.52 18.59 9.37
CA GLU A 45 28.89 17.42 8.57
C GLU A 45 27.65 16.81 7.90
N GLN A 46 26.54 16.67 8.61
CA GLN A 46 25.27 16.24 8.04
C GLN A 46 24.80 17.15 6.91
N LYS A 47 24.95 18.48 7.06
CA LYS A 47 24.70 19.44 5.97
C LYS A 47 25.57 19.16 4.76
N ARG A 48 26.88 18.93 4.96
CA ARG A 48 27.81 18.61 3.87
C ARG A 48 27.47 17.30 3.16
N GLN A 49 26.91 16.33 3.89
CA GLN A 49 26.48 15.04 3.34
C GLN A 49 25.13 15.09 2.61
N GLY A 50 24.42 16.23 2.66
CA GLY A 50 23.15 16.42 1.96
C GLY A 50 21.92 15.97 2.75
N VAL A 51 22.01 15.90 4.08
CA VAL A 51 20.82 15.72 4.94
C VAL A 51 19.89 16.91 4.78
N SER A 52 18.62 16.65 4.48
CA SER A 52 17.59 17.66 4.28
C SER A 52 16.74 17.90 5.52
N GLY A 53 16.71 16.97 6.45
CA GLY A 53 16.05 17.14 7.75
C GLY A 53 16.49 16.09 8.77
N GLU A 54 16.33 16.43 10.05
CA GLU A 54 16.58 15.54 11.18
C GLU A 54 15.42 15.58 12.16
N LEU A 55 15.26 14.50 12.94
CA LEU A 55 14.36 14.45 14.07
C LEU A 55 15.05 13.73 15.23
N TRP A 56 14.88 14.25 16.45
CA TRP A 56 15.24 13.54 17.67
C TRP A 56 13.97 13.03 18.36
N ALA A 57 13.94 11.74 18.67
CA ALA A 57 12.80 11.08 19.30
C ALA A 57 13.25 10.16 20.43
N VAL A 58 12.37 9.91 21.40
CA VAL A 58 12.61 8.97 22.51
C VAL A 58 11.48 7.95 22.56
N HIS A 59 11.82 6.67 22.69
CA HIS A 59 10.85 5.59 22.91
C HIS A 59 11.50 4.43 23.66
N GLY A 60 10.78 3.84 24.61
CA GLY A 60 11.29 2.72 25.43
C GLY A 60 12.56 3.04 26.22
N GLY A 61 12.81 4.33 26.51
CA GLY A 61 14.04 4.80 27.17
C GLY A 61 15.25 4.98 26.25
N GLY A 62 15.15 4.66 24.96
CA GLY A 62 16.18 4.90 23.95
C GLY A 62 15.94 6.17 23.14
N PHE A 63 17.01 6.80 22.67
CA PHE A 63 16.97 7.97 21.78
C PHE A 63 17.23 7.56 20.34
N TYR A 64 16.44 8.09 19.43
CA TYR A 64 16.52 7.87 17.99
C TYR A 64 16.82 9.20 17.31
N HIS A 65 17.73 9.18 16.33
CA HIS A 65 18.09 10.34 15.51
C HIS A 65 17.96 9.99 14.03
N PRO A 66 16.72 9.84 13.51
CA PRO A 66 16.49 9.70 12.07
C PRO A 66 16.91 10.97 11.32
N VAL A 67 17.62 10.77 10.21
CA VAL A 67 17.97 11.80 9.24
C VAL A 67 17.36 11.45 7.89
N LYS A 68 16.85 12.47 7.19
CA LYS A 68 16.28 12.33 5.84
C LYS A 68 17.25 12.89 4.81
N PHE A 69 17.41 12.16 3.72
CA PHE A 69 18.03 12.65 2.49
C PHE A 69 16.90 12.80 1.45
N ASN A 70 16.90 13.89 0.67
CA ASN A 70 15.91 14.07 -0.41
C ASN A 70 16.15 13.10 -1.58
N VAL A 71 17.36 12.57 -1.68
CA VAL A 71 17.81 11.62 -2.70
C VAL A 71 18.65 10.54 -2.05
N ALA A 72 19.29 9.67 -2.84
CA ALA A 72 20.18 8.66 -2.31
C ALA A 72 21.30 9.29 -1.44
N PRO A 73 21.61 8.71 -0.26
CA PRO A 73 22.73 9.16 0.55
C PRO A 73 24.07 8.91 -0.16
N PRO A 74 25.18 9.55 0.27
CA PRO A 74 26.50 9.35 -0.32
C PRO A 74 26.96 7.89 -0.34
N GLN A 75 26.53 7.11 0.65
CA GLN A 75 26.75 5.67 0.71
C GLN A 75 25.47 4.98 1.19
N LEU A 76 24.99 4.02 0.40
CA LEU A 76 23.87 3.17 0.82
C LEU A 76 24.35 2.15 1.86
N PRO A 77 23.64 1.99 2.99
CA PRO A 77 23.99 1.01 4.00
C PRO A 77 23.81 -0.42 3.46
N LYS A 78 24.63 -1.36 3.93
CA LYS A 78 24.50 -2.79 3.59
C LYS A 78 23.18 -3.40 4.07
N HIS A 79 22.67 -2.89 5.19
CA HIS A 79 21.41 -3.30 5.80
C HIS A 79 20.43 -2.15 5.68
N LEU A 80 19.56 -2.21 4.66
CA LEU A 80 18.48 -1.26 4.44
C LEU A 80 17.16 -1.97 4.70
N HIS A 81 16.39 -1.47 5.66
CA HIS A 81 15.01 -1.89 5.81
C HIS A 81 14.13 -1.04 4.91
N TRP A 82 13.29 -1.68 4.10
CA TRP A 82 12.36 -1.02 3.21
C TRP A 82 10.94 -1.43 3.57
N PHE A 83 10.13 -0.46 4.02
CA PHE A 83 8.75 -0.59 4.50
C PHE A 83 7.73 -0.79 3.35
N PHE A 84 8.01 -1.69 2.41
CA PHE A 84 7.06 -2.04 1.36
C PHE A 84 6.22 -3.27 1.73
N TRP A 85 6.65 -4.09 2.68
CA TRP A 85 5.97 -5.35 2.99
C TRP A 85 4.57 -5.14 3.54
N GLU A 86 4.35 -4.09 4.33
CA GLU A 86 3.06 -3.79 4.92
C GLU A 86 2.00 -3.53 3.84
N SER A 87 2.33 -2.70 2.84
CA SER A 87 1.43 -2.41 1.73
C SER A 87 1.26 -3.62 0.79
N TYR A 88 2.35 -4.31 0.46
CA TYR A 88 2.30 -5.49 -0.40
C TYR A 88 1.50 -6.64 0.21
N THR A 89 1.68 -6.92 1.50
CA THR A 89 0.93 -7.99 2.20
C THR A 89 -0.53 -7.62 2.38
N THR A 90 -0.85 -6.33 2.60
CA THR A 90 -2.25 -5.86 2.60
C THR A 90 -2.89 -6.07 1.24
N TRP A 91 -2.20 -5.72 0.16
CA TRP A 91 -2.69 -5.93 -1.21
C TRP A 91 -2.91 -7.42 -1.52
N LEU A 92 -1.92 -8.26 -1.22
CA LEU A 92 -1.99 -9.71 -1.46
C LEU A 92 -3.14 -10.37 -0.68
N SER A 93 -3.28 -10.03 0.60
CA SER A 93 -4.35 -10.57 1.45
C SER A 93 -5.73 -10.04 1.02
N GLY A 94 -5.83 -8.78 0.60
CA GLY A 94 -7.06 -8.18 0.08
C GLY A 94 -7.50 -8.82 -1.24
N PHE A 95 -6.56 -9.03 -2.17
CA PHE A 95 -6.84 -9.72 -3.43
C PHE A 95 -7.20 -11.20 -3.21
N SER A 96 -6.58 -11.84 -2.22
CA SER A 96 -6.95 -13.19 -1.82
C SER A 96 -8.37 -13.25 -1.25
N LEU A 97 -8.78 -12.27 -0.43
CA LEU A 97 -10.16 -12.16 0.05
C LEU A 97 -11.14 -11.92 -1.10
N PHE A 98 -10.81 -11.02 -2.02
CA PHE A 98 -11.61 -10.81 -3.22
C PHE A 98 -11.82 -12.13 -3.99
N THR A 99 -10.74 -12.88 -4.20
CA THR A 99 -10.80 -14.17 -4.91
C THR A 99 -11.66 -15.20 -4.16
N VAL A 100 -11.36 -15.45 -2.89
CA VAL A 100 -12.00 -16.52 -2.11
C VAL A 100 -13.44 -16.17 -1.75
N SER A 101 -13.72 -14.91 -1.39
CA SER A 101 -15.06 -14.51 -0.95
C SER A 101 -15.97 -14.12 -2.10
N TYR A 102 -15.47 -13.45 -3.15
CA TYR A 102 -16.32 -12.96 -4.24
C TYR A 102 -16.25 -13.83 -5.49
N LEU A 103 -15.06 -14.25 -5.92
CA LEU A 103 -14.96 -15.00 -7.18
C LEU A 103 -15.35 -16.48 -7.02
N TRP A 104 -14.87 -17.14 -5.97
CA TRP A 104 -15.21 -18.54 -5.71
C TRP A 104 -16.69 -18.75 -5.38
N SER A 105 -17.30 -17.76 -4.70
CA SER A 105 -18.70 -17.77 -4.26
C SER A 105 -19.54 -16.71 -5.00
N ALA A 106 -19.28 -16.52 -6.30
CA ALA A 106 -19.85 -15.44 -7.11
C ALA A 106 -21.39 -15.40 -7.09
N SER A 107 -22.05 -16.55 -7.15
CA SER A 107 -23.52 -16.65 -7.10
C SER A 107 -24.15 -16.10 -5.82
N THR A 108 -23.36 -16.01 -4.74
CA THR A 108 -23.83 -15.57 -3.42
C THR A 108 -23.40 -14.14 -3.11
N TYR A 109 -22.15 -13.77 -3.40
CA TYR A 109 -21.56 -12.50 -2.94
C TYR A 109 -21.30 -11.50 -4.06
N LEU A 110 -21.27 -11.92 -5.33
CA LEU A 110 -21.01 -11.04 -6.47
C LEU A 110 -22.27 -10.74 -7.28
N ILE A 111 -23.20 -11.69 -7.38
CA ILE A 111 -24.39 -11.60 -8.22
C ILE A 111 -25.64 -11.31 -7.38
N ASP A 112 -26.34 -10.22 -7.70
CA ASP A 112 -27.71 -9.97 -7.23
C ASP A 112 -28.72 -10.37 -8.32
N LYS A 113 -29.27 -11.57 -8.18
CA LYS A 113 -30.24 -12.15 -9.12
C LYS A 113 -31.55 -11.39 -9.21
N SER A 114 -31.89 -10.58 -8.20
CA SER A 114 -33.10 -9.74 -8.24
C SER A 114 -32.96 -8.58 -9.24
N LYS A 115 -31.72 -8.21 -9.59
CA LYS A 115 -31.40 -7.17 -10.57
C LYS A 115 -31.02 -7.76 -11.91
N MET A 116 -30.15 -8.76 -11.91
CA MET A 116 -29.70 -9.44 -13.13
C MET A 116 -29.15 -10.83 -12.77
N ASP A 117 -29.65 -11.86 -13.44
CA ASP A 117 -29.21 -13.25 -13.22
C ASP A 117 -28.04 -13.58 -14.15
N TRP A 118 -26.86 -13.05 -13.79
CA TRP A 118 -25.61 -13.31 -14.53
C TRP A 118 -25.21 -14.79 -14.43
N ALA A 119 -24.59 -15.32 -15.47
CA ALA A 119 -23.79 -16.53 -15.31
C ALA A 119 -22.56 -16.19 -14.42
N PRO A 120 -22.18 -17.06 -13.46
CA PRO A 120 -21.02 -16.80 -12.58
C PRO A 120 -19.72 -16.44 -13.31
N ALA A 121 -19.46 -17.11 -14.44
CA ALA A 121 -18.27 -16.85 -15.25
C ALA A 121 -18.27 -15.43 -15.85
N GLU A 122 -19.43 -14.92 -16.28
CA GLU A 122 -19.56 -13.58 -16.84
C GLU A 122 -19.33 -12.52 -15.76
N ALA A 123 -19.92 -12.71 -14.57
CA ALA A 123 -19.75 -11.77 -13.46
C ALA A 123 -18.28 -11.69 -13.00
N ILE A 124 -17.61 -12.84 -12.90
CA ILE A 124 -16.18 -12.92 -12.58
C ILE A 124 -15.35 -12.22 -13.66
N ALA A 125 -15.62 -12.49 -14.94
CA ALA A 125 -14.90 -11.87 -16.06
C ALA A 125 -15.02 -10.34 -16.04
N VAL A 126 -16.23 -9.82 -15.79
CA VAL A 126 -16.45 -8.37 -15.68
C VAL A 126 -15.76 -7.77 -14.46
N ALA A 127 -15.79 -8.44 -13.29
CA ALA A 127 -15.11 -7.96 -12.10
C ALA A 127 -13.59 -7.87 -12.30
N LEU A 128 -12.97 -8.86 -12.96
CA LEU A 128 -11.55 -8.84 -13.31
C LEU A 128 -11.23 -7.81 -14.39
N ALA A 129 -12.07 -7.72 -15.43
CA ALA A 129 -11.91 -6.74 -16.51
C ALA A 129 -11.98 -5.32 -15.97
N PHE A 130 -12.83 -5.05 -14.98
CA PHE A 130 -12.90 -3.75 -14.31
C PHE A 130 -11.54 -3.34 -13.74
N LEU A 131 -10.86 -4.23 -13.00
CA LEU A 131 -9.54 -3.94 -12.44
C LEU A 131 -8.50 -3.63 -13.53
N VAL A 132 -8.47 -4.43 -14.60
CA VAL A 132 -7.53 -4.26 -15.72
C VAL A 132 -7.80 -2.97 -16.48
N VAL A 133 -9.06 -2.69 -16.82
CA VAL A 133 -9.45 -1.49 -17.55
C VAL A 133 -9.08 -0.24 -16.76
N PHE A 134 -9.42 -0.19 -15.47
CA PHE A 134 -9.09 0.98 -14.65
C PHE A 134 -7.59 1.15 -14.42
N TRP A 135 -6.83 0.05 -14.32
CA TRP A 135 -5.37 0.12 -14.31
C TRP A 135 -4.81 0.72 -15.61
N LEU A 136 -5.28 0.27 -16.77
CA LEU A 136 -4.86 0.80 -18.08
C LEU A 136 -5.26 2.28 -18.25
N LEU A 137 -6.46 2.66 -17.81
CA LEU A 137 -6.90 4.05 -17.83
C LEU A 137 -6.01 4.92 -16.95
N TYR A 138 -5.71 4.47 -15.73
CA TYR A 138 -4.80 5.17 -14.82
C TYR A 138 -3.40 5.31 -15.43
N ASP A 139 -2.82 4.22 -15.93
CA ASP A 139 -1.50 4.22 -16.59
C ASP A 139 -1.47 5.17 -17.80
N ALA A 140 -2.52 5.15 -18.64
CA ALA A 140 -2.64 6.06 -19.77
C ALA A 140 -2.71 7.53 -19.33
N ILE A 141 -3.48 7.85 -18.28
CA ILE A 141 -3.55 9.20 -17.72
C ILE A 141 -2.16 9.64 -17.23
N CYS A 142 -1.47 8.81 -16.45
CA CYS A 142 -0.14 9.12 -15.93
C CYS A 142 0.88 9.33 -17.06
N ARG A 143 0.84 8.53 -18.12
CA ARG A 143 1.77 8.68 -19.27
C ARG A 143 1.47 9.92 -20.09
N VAL A 144 0.20 10.24 -20.34
CA VAL A 144 -0.21 11.36 -21.21
C VAL A 144 -0.09 12.71 -20.51
N PHE A 145 -0.38 12.76 -19.20
CA PHE A 145 -0.44 14.01 -18.44
C PHE A 145 0.69 14.15 -17.42
N GLY A 146 1.11 13.07 -16.74
CA GLY A 146 2.11 13.12 -15.68
C GLY A 146 3.55 13.38 -16.18
N GLN A 147 3.90 12.96 -17.39
CA GLN A 147 5.26 13.16 -17.94
C GLN A 147 5.50 14.56 -18.54
N LYS A 148 4.54 15.47 -18.43
CA LYS A 148 4.67 16.85 -18.93
C LYS A 148 5.32 17.74 -17.88
N LYS A 149 5.77 18.94 -18.30
CA LYS A 149 6.17 19.98 -17.36
C LYS A 149 4.98 20.28 -16.43
N ASP A 150 5.22 20.24 -15.13
CA ASP A 150 4.21 20.39 -14.07
C ASP A 150 3.11 19.30 -14.10
N GLY A 151 3.42 18.13 -14.69
CA GLY A 151 2.48 17.01 -14.83
C GLY A 151 2.00 16.45 -13.49
N ASP A 152 2.84 16.46 -12.46
CA ASP A 152 2.51 16.01 -11.11
C ASP A 152 1.32 16.79 -10.53
N ALA A 153 1.25 18.11 -10.78
CA ALA A 153 0.13 18.95 -10.34
C ALA A 153 -1.19 18.62 -11.08
N ILE A 154 -1.11 18.03 -12.28
CA ILE A 154 -2.28 17.64 -13.07
C ILE A 154 -2.82 16.29 -12.60
N VAL A 155 -1.92 15.33 -12.31
CA VAL A 155 -2.31 13.97 -11.91
C VAL A 155 -2.41 13.79 -10.39
N GLY A 156 -2.03 14.80 -9.60
CA GLY A 156 -2.08 14.80 -8.14
C GLY A 156 -1.00 13.94 -7.49
N ALA A 157 0.17 13.85 -8.13
CA ALA A 157 1.35 13.15 -7.60
C ALA A 157 2.17 14.03 -6.65
#